data_AF-A0A1A3PSM7-F1
#
_entry.id   AF-A0A1A3PSM7-F1
#
_cell.length_a   1.000
_cell.length_b   1.000
_cell.length_c   1.000
_cell.angle_alpha   90.00
_cell.angle_beta   90.00
_cell.angle_gamma   90.00
#
_symmetry.space_group_name_H-M   'P 1'
#
loop_
_entity.id
_entity.type
_entity.pdbx_description
1 polymer ?
#
loop_
_entity_poly.entity_id
_entity_poly.type
_entity_poly.pdbx_seq_one_letter_code
_entity_poly.pdbx_strand_id
1 'polypeptide(L)'
;MNDDWKFRTVTASDPAGSEFDGYAQPMPLGQWDYALDDHCIVYRRTGWPFGRWTVAGRGEPGPSSVRLAPDTDYRSWRNEYVLLYPGRIGQWGGDAAPGWAHAYLDLWVREQGMGGIIVPRVEVDIDIDNAAAHVEVTCPPVLREQAQMKVDRLLAFLQHHTARARTPRARRTPATAHDAYLQRGRAAHTGS
;
A
#
# COMPACT_ATOMS: atom_id res chain seq x y z
N MET A 1 -26.01 15.64 -25.61
CA MET A 1 -24.77 14.96 -25.18
C MET A 1 -25.15 13.54 -24.83
N ASN A 2 -24.60 12.55 -25.53
CA ASN A 2 -24.95 11.15 -25.28
C ASN A 2 -24.24 10.70 -24.00
N ASP A 3 -25.01 10.15 -23.07
CA ASP A 3 -24.53 9.63 -21.78
C ASP A 3 -23.79 8.27 -21.92
N ASP A 4 -23.34 7.92 -23.13
CA ASP A 4 -22.62 6.67 -23.42
C ASP A 4 -21.35 6.47 -22.59
N TRP A 5 -20.77 7.56 -22.07
CA TRP A 5 -19.66 7.47 -21.12
C TRP A 5 -20.04 6.77 -19.81
N LYS A 6 -21.33 6.71 -19.45
CA LYS A 6 -21.87 6.00 -18.27
C LYS A 6 -21.97 4.49 -18.50
N PHE A 7 -21.87 4.01 -19.75
CA PHE A 7 -21.85 2.58 -20.11
C PHE A 7 -20.43 2.03 -20.30
N ARG A 8 -19.45 2.58 -19.56
CA ARG A 8 -18.13 1.96 -19.27
C ARG A 8 -18.32 0.75 -18.33
N THR A 9 -19.11 -0.21 -18.81
CA THR A 9 -19.66 -1.29 -18.01
C THR A 9 -18.67 -2.43 -17.87
N VAL A 10 -18.62 -2.93 -16.64
CA VAL A 10 -18.16 -4.28 -16.31
C VAL A 10 -18.91 -5.27 -17.22
N THR A 11 -18.19 -6.18 -17.86
CA THR A 11 -18.75 -7.19 -18.76
C THR A 11 -18.88 -8.53 -18.05
N ALA A 12 -19.61 -9.47 -18.64
CA ALA A 12 -19.74 -10.82 -18.10
C ALA A 12 -18.41 -11.62 -18.08
N SER A 13 -17.39 -11.16 -18.81
CA SER A 13 -16.04 -11.75 -18.76
C SER A 13 -15.17 -11.17 -17.65
N ASP A 14 -15.56 -10.04 -17.06
CA ASP A 14 -14.81 -9.43 -15.97
C ASP A 14 -15.04 -10.23 -14.68
N PRO A 15 -14.02 -10.33 -13.79
CA PRO A 15 -14.18 -11.04 -12.52
C PRO A 15 -15.33 -10.51 -11.65
N ALA A 16 -15.87 -11.39 -10.81
CA ALA A 16 -16.88 -10.99 -9.84
C ALA A 16 -16.33 -9.87 -8.92
N GLY A 17 -17.17 -8.86 -8.66
CA GLY A 17 -16.78 -7.68 -7.88
C GLY A 17 -16.06 -6.61 -8.69
N SER A 18 -15.91 -6.77 -10.01
CA SER A 18 -15.31 -5.74 -10.84
C SER A 18 -16.10 -4.43 -10.86
N GLU A 19 -15.38 -3.30 -10.93
CA GLU A 19 -15.92 -1.96 -11.11
C GLU A 19 -15.01 -1.10 -12.00
N PHE A 20 -15.55 0.00 -12.52
CA PHE A 20 -14.77 0.99 -13.27
C PHE A 20 -14.19 2.06 -12.33
N ASP A 21 -12.87 2.24 -12.36
CA ASP A 21 -12.19 3.39 -11.74
C ASP A 21 -11.59 4.27 -12.84
N GLY A 22 -12.06 5.53 -12.90
CA GLY A 22 -11.63 6.53 -13.88
C GLY A 22 -10.19 7.02 -13.73
N TYR A 23 -9.49 6.60 -12.69
CA TYR A 23 -8.08 6.89 -12.45
C TYR A 23 -7.22 5.64 -12.32
N ALA A 24 -7.81 4.44 -12.48
CA ALA A 24 -7.04 3.22 -12.43
C ALA A 24 -6.03 3.19 -13.58
N GLN A 25 -4.83 2.73 -13.26
CA GLN A 25 -3.74 2.50 -14.19
C GLN A 25 -3.37 1.02 -14.15
N PRO A 26 -2.78 0.49 -15.24
CA PRO A 26 -2.15 -0.82 -15.20
C PRO A 26 -1.18 -0.94 -14.04
N MET A 27 -0.84 -2.16 -13.65
CA MET A 27 0.26 -2.34 -12.69
C MET A 27 1.58 -1.85 -13.30
N PRO A 28 2.51 -1.27 -12.51
CA PRO A 28 3.81 -0.86 -13.04
C PRO A 28 4.57 -2.05 -13.63
N LEU A 29 5.22 -1.81 -14.76
CA LEU A 29 6.03 -2.81 -15.46
C LEU A 29 7.36 -3.04 -14.73
N GLY A 30 7.91 -4.26 -14.86
CA GLY A 30 9.21 -4.61 -14.31
C GLY A 30 9.23 -4.83 -12.79
N GLN A 31 10.41 -4.70 -12.19
CA GLN A 31 10.58 -4.79 -10.75
C GLN A 31 10.28 -3.45 -10.10
N TRP A 32 9.42 -3.48 -9.07
CA TRP A 32 9.07 -2.34 -8.25
C TRP A 32 8.74 -2.80 -6.83
N ASP A 33 8.88 -1.90 -5.88
CA ASP A 33 8.58 -2.11 -4.47
C ASP A 33 7.61 -1.05 -3.94
N TYR A 34 7.00 -1.31 -2.78
CA TYR A 34 6.24 -0.29 -2.09
C TYR A 34 7.17 0.69 -1.35
N ALA A 35 6.87 1.97 -1.46
CA ALA A 35 7.47 3.04 -0.69
C ALA A 35 6.41 3.72 0.18
N LEU A 36 6.85 4.25 1.33
CA LEU A 36 5.98 5.01 2.23
C LEU A 36 5.56 6.33 1.56
N ASP A 37 4.28 6.50 1.27
CA ASP A 37 3.70 7.73 0.70
C ASP A 37 2.81 8.43 1.72
N ASP A 38 3.37 8.65 2.92
CA ASP A 38 2.68 9.28 4.01
C ASP A 38 3.60 10.25 4.76
N HIS A 39 3.02 11.34 5.25
CA HIS A 39 3.75 12.42 5.92
C HIS A 39 3.57 12.32 7.43
N CYS A 40 4.49 12.92 8.20
CA CYS A 40 4.42 12.98 9.67
C CYS A 40 4.41 11.60 10.36
N ILE A 41 4.81 10.54 9.66
CA ILE A 41 5.03 9.22 10.24
C ILE A 41 6.39 9.20 10.96
N VAL A 42 6.43 8.53 12.09
CA VAL A 42 7.63 8.23 12.85
C VAL A 42 7.65 6.75 13.22
N TYR A 43 8.85 6.20 13.41
CA TYR A 43 9.02 4.84 13.87
C TYR A 43 8.63 4.68 15.34
N ARG A 44 7.92 3.59 15.61
CA ARG A 44 7.70 3.00 16.93
C ARG A 44 8.71 1.89 17.16
N ARG A 45 9.19 1.72 18.39
CA ARG A 45 10.17 0.68 18.76
C ARG A 45 9.50 -0.64 19.12
N THR A 46 8.26 -0.58 19.59
CA THR A 46 7.50 -1.75 20.02
C THR A 46 6.28 -1.95 19.10
N GLY A 47 5.98 -3.22 18.83
CA GLY A 47 4.86 -3.64 18.01
C GLY A 47 4.88 -3.08 16.59
N TRP A 48 3.71 -2.61 16.13
CA TRP A 48 3.54 -2.00 14.82
C TRP A 48 4.53 -0.85 14.58
N PRO A 49 5.32 -0.84 13.49
CA PRO A 49 6.49 0.02 13.37
C PRO A 49 6.17 1.49 13.09
N PHE A 50 4.95 1.85 12.75
CA PHE A 50 4.60 3.22 12.36
C PHE A 50 3.69 3.91 13.36
N GLY A 51 3.97 5.16 13.66
CA GLY A 51 3.15 5.96 14.53
C GLY A 51 3.15 7.44 14.21
N ARG A 52 2.27 8.16 14.90
CA ARG A 52 2.17 9.62 14.86
C ARG A 52 2.21 10.17 16.27
N TRP A 53 2.85 11.33 16.41
CA TRP A 53 2.83 12.06 17.68
C TRP A 53 1.44 12.66 17.91
N THR A 54 0.84 12.34 19.05
CA THR A 54 -0.33 13.07 19.56
C THR A 54 0.12 14.35 20.24
N VAL A 55 -0.79 15.33 20.37
CA VAL A 55 -0.53 16.69 20.90
C VAL A 55 0.22 16.73 22.24
N ALA A 56 0.15 15.66 23.05
CA ALA A 56 0.82 15.57 24.35
C ALA A 56 2.33 15.21 24.32
N GLY A 57 2.91 14.84 23.16
CA GLY A 57 4.37 14.79 22.89
C GLY A 57 5.29 13.96 23.80
N ARG A 58 4.79 13.31 24.86
CA ARG A 58 5.58 12.51 25.82
C ARG A 58 5.31 11.02 25.61
N GLY A 59 6.36 10.22 25.41
CA GLY A 59 6.26 8.76 25.30
C GLY A 59 6.60 8.19 23.92
N GLU A 60 6.01 7.04 23.59
CA GLU A 60 6.08 6.40 22.26
C GLU A 60 4.91 6.92 21.39
N PRO A 61 5.09 7.15 20.08
CA PRO A 61 3.99 7.60 19.23
C PRO A 61 2.90 6.52 19.14
N GLY A 62 1.65 6.96 19.04
CA GLY A 62 0.51 6.04 18.89
C GLY A 62 0.58 5.33 17.54
N PRO A 63 0.14 4.06 17.45
CA PRO A 63 0.11 3.31 16.19
C PRO A 63 -0.74 4.06 15.15
N SER A 64 -0.27 4.11 13.91
CA SER A 64 -0.98 4.77 12.80
C SER A 64 -0.94 3.90 11.56
N SER A 65 -2.05 3.86 10.83
CA SER A 65 -2.03 3.39 9.44
C SER A 65 -1.09 4.24 8.59
N VAL A 66 -0.59 3.65 7.51
CA VAL A 66 0.30 4.33 6.55
C VAL A 66 -0.17 4.10 5.13
N ARG A 67 -0.11 5.15 4.30
CA ARG A 67 -0.31 5.02 2.86
C ARG A 67 0.99 4.64 2.18
N LEU A 68 0.92 3.67 1.27
CA LEU A 68 2.00 3.19 0.44
C LEU A 68 1.71 3.46 -1.03
N ALA A 69 2.77 3.62 -1.80
CA ALA A 69 2.72 3.78 -3.25
C ALA A 69 3.84 2.96 -3.89
N PRO A 70 3.70 2.50 -5.14
CA PRO A 70 4.83 1.97 -5.90
C PRO A 70 5.98 2.99 -5.97
N ASP A 71 7.23 2.51 -5.94
CA ASP A 71 8.44 3.33 -5.98
C ASP A 71 8.88 3.77 -7.39
N THR A 72 8.00 3.59 -8.38
CA THR A 72 8.25 3.90 -9.80
C THR A 72 8.13 5.40 -10.08
N ASP A 73 6.91 5.95 -9.97
CA ASP A 73 6.58 7.36 -10.24
C ASP A 73 5.70 7.98 -9.15
N TYR A 74 6.10 9.15 -8.66
CA TYR A 74 5.38 9.85 -7.59
C TYR A 74 4.01 10.36 -8.09
N ARG A 75 2.94 9.81 -7.51
CA ARG A 75 1.52 10.19 -7.67
C ARG A 75 0.69 9.62 -8.84
N SER A 76 1.18 8.63 -9.57
CA SER A 76 0.53 8.19 -10.81
C SER A 76 -0.42 6.98 -10.70
N TRP A 77 -0.50 6.28 -9.57
CA TRP A 77 -1.04 4.91 -9.53
C TRP A 77 -2.14 4.72 -8.48
N ARG A 78 -3.35 5.28 -8.71
CA ARG A 78 -4.42 5.35 -7.69
C ARG A 78 -4.82 3.99 -7.12
N ASN A 79 -5.09 3.01 -7.98
CA ASN A 79 -5.42 1.62 -7.63
C ASN A 79 -4.22 0.84 -7.05
N GLU A 80 -3.01 1.39 -7.14
CA GLU A 80 -1.83 0.78 -6.54
C GLU A 80 -1.51 1.38 -5.17
N TYR A 81 -2.21 2.45 -4.77
CA TYR A 81 -2.11 2.93 -3.40
C TYR A 81 -2.70 1.92 -2.43
N VAL A 82 -1.94 1.63 -1.40
CA VAL A 82 -2.38 0.73 -0.33
C VAL A 82 -2.39 1.51 0.96
N LEU A 83 -3.52 1.48 1.67
CA LEU A 83 -3.58 1.90 3.06
C LEU A 83 -3.37 0.66 3.93
N LEU A 84 -2.26 0.67 4.68
CA LEU A 84 -1.84 -0.44 5.52
C LEU A 84 -2.12 -0.11 6.98
N TYR A 85 -2.79 -1.01 7.69
CA TYR A 85 -3.30 -0.80 9.03
C TYR A 85 -2.61 -1.73 10.04
N PRO A 86 -2.42 -1.30 11.29
CA PRO A 86 -2.00 -2.19 12.38
C PRO A 86 -3.11 -3.19 12.73
N GLY A 87 -2.72 -4.40 13.12
CA GLY A 87 -3.61 -5.46 13.57
C GLY A 87 -4.24 -6.26 12.44
N ARG A 88 -5.15 -7.18 12.79
CA ARG A 88 -5.88 -8.02 11.82
C ARG A 88 -7.13 -7.33 11.26
N ILE A 89 -7.62 -7.82 10.13
CA ILE A 89 -8.92 -7.40 9.59
C ILE A 89 -10.01 -7.54 10.65
N GLY A 90 -10.89 -6.53 10.71
CA GLY A 90 -11.99 -6.47 11.67
C GLY A 90 -11.58 -6.09 13.10
N GLN A 91 -10.29 -6.02 13.41
CA GLN A 91 -9.77 -5.55 14.69
C GLN A 91 -9.46 -4.06 14.61
N TRP A 92 -10.51 -3.25 14.64
CA TRP A 92 -10.40 -1.80 14.62
C TRP A 92 -10.08 -1.27 16.02
N GLY A 93 -9.02 -0.47 16.16
CA GLY A 93 -8.81 0.32 17.38
C GLY A 93 -7.46 0.21 18.08
N GLY A 94 -6.40 -0.31 17.46
CA GLY A 94 -5.05 -0.16 18.00
C GLY A 94 -4.07 -1.25 17.63
N ASP A 95 -2.96 -1.29 18.37
CA ASP A 95 -1.85 -2.25 18.26
C ASP A 95 -2.17 -3.56 19.02
N ALA A 96 -3.43 -4.02 18.95
CA ALA A 96 -3.92 -5.16 19.74
C ALA A 96 -3.31 -6.50 19.28
N ALA A 97 -2.91 -6.58 18.00
CA ALA A 97 -2.13 -7.66 17.43
C ALA A 97 -0.86 -7.05 16.80
N PRO A 98 0.17 -6.75 17.60
CA PRO A 98 1.30 -5.91 17.18
C PRO A 98 2.23 -6.51 16.12
N GLY A 99 2.16 -7.83 15.94
CA GLY A 99 2.84 -8.57 14.87
C GLY A 99 2.00 -8.73 13.60
N TRP A 100 0.79 -8.14 13.56
CA TRP A 100 -0.14 -8.28 12.45
C TRP A 100 -0.39 -6.94 11.77
N ALA A 101 -0.70 -7.02 10.49
CA ALA A 101 -1.17 -5.91 9.69
C ALA A 101 -2.25 -6.39 8.73
N HIS A 102 -3.04 -5.46 8.21
CA HIS A 102 -3.98 -5.74 7.15
C HIS A 102 -4.06 -4.60 6.15
N ALA A 103 -4.53 -4.93 4.95
CA ALA A 103 -4.76 -3.97 3.89
C ALA A 103 -5.94 -4.37 3.00
N TYR A 104 -6.33 -3.43 2.16
CA TYR A 104 -7.26 -3.64 1.07
C TYR A 104 -6.52 -3.34 -0.24
N LEU A 105 -6.56 -4.29 -1.17
CA LEU A 105 -5.92 -4.17 -2.47
C LEU A 105 -6.97 -3.88 -3.54
N ASP A 106 -6.67 -2.92 -4.41
CA ASP A 106 -7.37 -2.79 -5.68
C ASP A 106 -6.57 -3.51 -6.76
N LEU A 107 -7.21 -4.45 -7.47
CA LEU A 107 -6.56 -5.33 -8.44
C LEU A 107 -6.96 -4.94 -9.86
N TRP A 108 -5.96 -4.67 -10.71
CA TRP A 108 -6.18 -4.32 -12.11
C TRP A 108 -6.70 -5.51 -12.93
N VAL A 109 -7.79 -5.31 -13.67
CA VAL A 109 -8.34 -6.30 -14.60
C VAL A 109 -7.95 -5.96 -16.04
N ARG A 110 -8.34 -4.78 -16.52
CA ARG A 110 -8.09 -4.35 -17.90
C ARG A 110 -8.33 -2.85 -18.07
N GLU A 111 -7.84 -2.31 -19.19
CA GLU A 111 -8.06 -0.92 -19.59
C GLU A 111 -9.53 -0.67 -19.98
N GLN A 112 -10.02 0.55 -19.69
CA GLN A 112 -11.33 1.02 -20.08
C GLN A 112 -11.35 2.55 -20.19
N GLY A 113 -11.28 3.08 -21.41
CA GLY A 113 -11.35 4.52 -21.64
C GLY A 113 -10.20 5.27 -20.97
N MET A 114 -10.51 6.21 -20.05
CA MET A 114 -9.49 7.01 -19.35
C MET A 114 -8.94 6.34 -18.07
N GLY A 115 -9.44 5.17 -17.71
CA GLY A 115 -9.04 4.42 -16.52
C GLY A 115 -9.07 2.93 -16.79
N GLY A 116 -9.59 2.16 -15.85
CA GLY A 116 -9.69 0.71 -16.03
C GLY A 116 -10.76 0.04 -15.19
N ILE A 117 -10.95 -1.23 -15.48
CA ILE A 117 -11.71 -2.15 -14.65
C ILE A 117 -10.77 -2.70 -13.59
N ILE A 118 -11.21 -2.64 -12.34
CA ILE A 118 -10.52 -3.18 -11.18
C ILE A 118 -11.44 -4.14 -10.43
N VAL A 119 -10.88 -4.99 -9.57
CA VAL A 119 -11.60 -5.58 -8.44
C VAL A 119 -11.10 -4.87 -7.19
N PRO A 120 -11.93 -4.02 -6.56
CA PRO A 120 -11.51 -3.22 -5.41
C PRO A 120 -11.56 -4.05 -4.13
N ARG A 121 -10.85 -3.57 -3.11
CA ARG A 121 -10.98 -4.04 -1.72
C ARG A 121 -10.79 -5.55 -1.51
N VAL A 122 -9.87 -6.16 -2.23
CA VAL A 122 -9.43 -7.51 -1.89
C VAL A 122 -8.69 -7.47 -0.56
N GLU A 123 -9.22 -8.21 0.41
CA GLU A 123 -8.71 -8.26 1.77
C GLU A 123 -7.41 -9.06 1.86
N VAL A 124 -6.44 -8.51 2.60
CA VAL A 124 -5.19 -9.20 2.92
C VAL A 124 -4.82 -9.02 4.39
N ASP A 125 -4.38 -10.12 5.01
CA ASP A 125 -3.79 -10.14 6.35
C ASP A 125 -2.30 -10.50 6.23
N ILE A 126 -1.48 -9.88 7.06
CA ILE A 126 -0.03 -10.05 7.09
C ILE A 126 0.41 -10.36 8.52
N ASP A 127 1.06 -11.50 8.70
CA ASP A 127 1.76 -11.89 9.92
C ASP A 127 3.24 -11.55 9.76
N ILE A 128 3.62 -10.42 10.36
CA ILE A 128 4.99 -9.89 10.29
C ILE A 128 5.94 -10.81 11.06
N ASP A 129 5.49 -11.35 12.19
CA ASP A 129 6.33 -12.15 13.08
C ASP A 129 6.65 -13.52 12.48
N ASN A 130 5.70 -14.12 11.75
CA ASN A 130 5.89 -15.40 11.05
C ASN A 130 6.28 -15.25 9.57
N ALA A 131 6.50 -14.02 9.09
CA ALA A 131 6.82 -13.74 7.69
C ALA A 131 5.81 -14.38 6.71
N ALA A 132 4.52 -14.28 7.04
CA ALA A 132 3.44 -14.86 6.25
C ALA A 132 2.44 -13.79 5.81
N ALA A 133 1.87 -14.00 4.64
CA ALA A 133 0.85 -13.12 4.09
C ALA A 133 -0.27 -13.95 3.47
N HIS A 134 -1.50 -13.50 3.66
CA HIS A 134 -2.69 -14.23 3.27
C HIS A 134 -3.61 -13.32 2.46
N VAL A 135 -3.93 -13.77 1.25
CA VAL A 135 -4.99 -13.18 0.43
C VAL A 135 -6.29 -13.88 0.78
N GLU A 136 -7.35 -13.10 0.97
CA GLU A 136 -8.67 -13.62 1.29
C GLU A 136 -9.18 -14.60 0.21
N VAL A 137 -9.89 -15.64 0.65
CA VAL A 137 -10.34 -16.73 -0.22
C VAL A 137 -11.29 -16.27 -1.33
N THR A 138 -12.02 -15.17 -1.11
CA THR A 138 -12.95 -14.61 -2.10
C THR A 138 -12.25 -13.85 -3.23
N CYS A 139 -10.94 -13.61 -3.14
CA CYS A 139 -10.14 -13.07 -4.24
C CYS A 139 -10.35 -13.91 -5.52
N PRO A 140 -10.79 -13.30 -6.64
CA PRO A 140 -11.01 -14.01 -7.89
C PRO A 140 -9.77 -14.79 -8.34
N PRO A 141 -9.91 -16.07 -8.77
CA PRO A 141 -8.76 -16.92 -9.09
C PRO A 141 -7.81 -16.32 -10.13
N VAL A 142 -8.35 -15.64 -11.14
CA VAL A 142 -7.58 -15.01 -12.23
C VAL A 142 -6.73 -13.81 -11.77
N LEU A 143 -7.02 -13.24 -10.60
CA LEU A 143 -6.27 -12.11 -10.02
C LEU A 143 -5.40 -12.53 -8.83
N ARG A 144 -5.39 -13.82 -8.46
CA ARG A 144 -4.70 -14.29 -7.25
C ARG A 144 -3.20 -14.12 -7.33
N GLU A 145 -2.59 -14.30 -8.50
CA GLU A 145 -1.16 -14.04 -8.69
C GLU A 145 -0.81 -12.57 -8.45
N GLN A 146 -1.63 -11.65 -8.97
CA GLN A 146 -1.47 -10.22 -8.72
C GLN A 146 -1.64 -9.89 -7.23
N ALA A 147 -2.67 -10.43 -6.58
CA ALA A 147 -2.87 -10.23 -5.14
C ALA A 147 -1.69 -10.75 -4.32
N GLN A 148 -1.18 -11.94 -4.65
CA GLN A 148 -0.05 -12.55 -3.95
C GLN A 148 1.22 -11.73 -4.12
N MET A 149 1.55 -11.31 -5.35
CA MET A 149 2.71 -10.47 -5.59
C MET A 149 2.63 -9.14 -4.80
N LYS A 150 1.44 -8.50 -4.75
CA LYS A 150 1.27 -7.26 -3.98
C LYS A 150 1.47 -7.52 -2.49
N VAL A 151 0.88 -8.59 -1.95
CA VAL A 151 0.98 -8.88 -0.52
C VAL A 151 2.40 -9.28 -0.11
N ASP A 152 3.14 -9.99 -0.96
CA ASP A 152 4.55 -10.32 -0.73
C ASP A 152 5.41 -9.05 -0.65
N ARG A 153 5.14 -8.05 -1.49
CA ARG A 153 5.81 -6.75 -1.45
C ARG A 153 5.43 -5.95 -0.20
N LEU A 154 4.17 -6.01 0.25
CA LEU A 154 3.76 -5.41 1.52
C LEU A 154 4.46 -6.05 2.71
N LEU A 155 4.60 -7.38 2.71
CA LEU A 155 5.35 -8.09 3.75
C LEU A 155 6.83 -7.68 3.76
N ALA A 156 7.48 -7.65 2.59
CA ALA A 156 8.87 -7.20 2.47
C ALA A 156 9.06 -5.76 2.98
N PHE A 157 8.14 -4.86 2.60
CA PHE A 157 8.08 -3.49 3.11
C PHE A 157 7.99 -3.45 4.65
N LEU A 158 7.08 -4.22 5.24
CA LEU A 158 6.89 -4.27 6.68
C LEU A 158 8.11 -4.83 7.41
N GLN A 159 8.73 -5.89 6.90
CA GLN A 159 9.94 -6.47 7.47
C GLN A 159 11.09 -5.46 7.45
N HIS A 160 11.29 -4.77 6.32
CA HIS A 160 12.30 -3.73 6.18
C HIS A 160 12.11 -2.62 7.23
N HIS A 161 10.90 -2.06 7.30
CA HIS A 161 10.61 -0.96 8.21
C HIS A 161 10.61 -1.37 9.68
N THR A 162 10.16 -2.59 10.00
CA THR A 162 10.22 -3.16 11.35
C THR A 162 11.67 -3.33 11.82
N ALA A 163 12.54 -3.89 10.97
CA ALA A 163 13.96 -4.02 11.29
C ALA A 163 14.60 -2.64 11.55
N ARG A 164 14.31 -1.65 10.70
CA ARG A 164 14.84 -0.28 10.87
C ARG A 164 14.33 0.41 12.12
N ALA A 165 13.05 0.23 12.46
CA ALA A 165 12.44 0.82 13.63
C ALA A 165 13.05 0.31 14.95
N ARG A 166 13.46 -0.97 14.94
CA ARG A 166 14.08 -1.66 16.08
C ARG A 166 15.59 -1.40 16.19
N THR A 167 16.26 -0.91 15.13
CA THR A 167 17.68 -0.59 15.15
C THR A 167 18.00 0.57 16.11
N PRO A 168 18.87 0.38 17.12
CA PRO A 168 19.30 1.45 18.00
C PRO A 168 19.92 2.61 17.21
N ARG A 169 19.56 3.86 17.58
CA ARG A 169 20.06 5.11 16.96
C ARG A 169 19.67 5.31 15.49
N ALA A 170 18.83 4.47 14.89
CA ALA A 170 18.28 4.75 13.57
C ALA A 170 17.47 6.06 13.58
N ARG A 171 17.44 6.74 12.42
CA ARG A 171 16.59 7.92 12.22
C ARG A 171 15.15 7.56 12.56
N ARG A 172 14.50 8.35 13.43
CA ARG A 172 13.11 8.12 13.85
C ARG A 172 12.08 8.34 12.75
N THR A 173 12.42 9.05 11.69
CA THR A 173 11.52 9.31 10.56
C THR A 173 11.90 8.41 9.39
N PRO A 174 10.96 7.58 8.88
CA PRO A 174 11.17 6.81 7.66
C PRO A 174 11.38 7.76 6.47
N ALA A 175 12.12 7.28 5.46
CA ALA A 175 12.16 7.96 4.16
C ALA A 175 10.84 7.71 3.43
N THR A 176 10.33 8.74 2.75
CA THR A 176 9.09 8.67 1.97
C THR A 176 9.36 8.58 0.47
N ALA A 177 8.36 8.18 -0.31
CA ALA A 177 8.37 8.22 -1.77
C ALA A 177 8.70 9.64 -2.29
N HIS A 178 8.18 10.66 -1.60
CA HIS A 178 8.50 12.06 -1.88
C HIS A 178 9.98 12.39 -1.64
N ASP A 179 10.58 11.91 -0.55
CA ASP A 179 12.02 12.11 -0.29
C ASP A 179 12.88 11.47 -1.39
N ALA A 180 12.52 10.26 -1.82
CA ALA A 180 13.20 9.56 -2.91
C ALA A 180 13.07 10.31 -4.24
N TYR A 181 11.88 10.82 -4.56
CA TYR A 181 11.64 11.66 -5.74
C TYR A 181 12.52 12.92 -5.73
N LEU A 182 12.57 13.65 -4.61
CA LEU A 182 13.42 14.84 -4.48
C LEU A 182 14.91 14.52 -4.64
N GLN A 183 15.37 13.37 -4.15
CA GLN A 183 16.76 12.94 -4.31
C GLN A 183 17.09 12.62 -5.79
N ARG A 184 16.22 11.90 -6.50
CA ARG A 184 16.38 11.62 -7.94
C ARG A 184 16.43 12.90 -8.76
N GLY A 185 15.55 13.85 -8.48
CA GLY A 185 15.53 15.16 -9.15
C GLY A 185 16.82 15.95 -8.95
N ARG A 186 17.41 15.92 -7.75
CA ARG A 186 18.68 16.61 -7.46
C ARG A 186 19.88 15.95 -8.16
N ALA A 187 19.90 14.62 -8.23
CA ALA A 187 20.95 13.88 -8.94
C ALA A 187 20.95 14.19 -10.45
N ALA A 188 19.77 14.37 -11.05
CA ALA A 188 19.65 14.75 -12.46
C ALA A 188 20.18 16.17 -12.76
N HIS A 189 20.15 17.09 -11.79
CA HIS A 189 20.60 18.49 -11.98
C HIS A 189 22.08 18.74 -11.66
N THR A 190 22.76 17.78 -11.04
CA THR A 190 24.20 17.91 -10.67
C THR A 190 25.13 17.17 -11.62
N GLY A 191 24.57 16.48 -12.64
CA GLY A 191 25.30 15.76 -13.68
C GLY A 191 25.12 16.32 -15.10
N SER A 192 24.77 17.60 -15.25
CA SER A 192 24.76 18.32 -16.54
C SER A 192 25.79 19.43 -16.56
#